data_AF-A0A5E7D045-F1
#
_entry.id   AF-A0A5E7D045-F1
#
_cell.length_a   1.000
_cell.length_b   1.000
_cell.length_c   1.000
_cell.angle_alpha   90.00
_cell.angle_beta   90.00
_cell.angle_gamma   90.00
#
_symmetry.space_group_name_H-M   'P 1'
#
loop_
_entity.id
_entity.type
_entity.pdbx_description
1 polymer ?
#
loop_
_entity_poly.entity_id
_entity_poly.type
_entity_poly.pdbx_seq_one_letter_code
_entity_poly.pdbx_strand_id
1 'polypeptide(L)'
;MSEEIKTDVVKEAAEFLRDELAHLGVKVGSSHAHAAVAHYLGYNSKKALLDDPTFYPEDQELVTYHELGTKKLVDRLPSMKENPLKHMDVGQLGSIIWAGLAPACECCDQKKLDITYLGDDIRNPQGWVSESCAERNEDYGRCHFCGDEYLYRAQDLNRNGECPEHNGESDMDDEELEDWESYIENINKD
;
A
#
# COMPACT_ATOMS: atom_id res chain seq x y z
N MET A 1 -0.26 -14.77 30.18
CA MET A 1 -0.90 -13.72 29.37
C MET A 1 0.20 -12.73 29.06
N SER A 2 0.86 -12.89 27.90
CA SER A 2 1.81 -11.90 27.42
C SER A 2 1.04 -10.63 27.12
N GLU A 3 1.41 -9.51 27.74
CA GLU A 3 1.00 -8.20 27.25
C GLU A 3 1.54 -8.10 25.82
N GLU A 4 0.63 -8.11 24.84
CA GLU A 4 0.97 -7.69 23.48
C GLU A 4 1.54 -6.29 23.58
N ILE A 5 2.83 -6.13 23.25
CA ILE A 5 3.45 -4.83 23.15
C ILE A 5 2.75 -4.15 21.97
N LYS A 6 1.74 -3.34 22.27
CA LYS A 6 1.07 -2.54 21.26
C LYS A 6 2.07 -1.53 20.72
N THR A 7 2.47 -1.68 19.47
CA THR A 7 3.47 -0.82 18.86
C THR A 7 2.80 0.42 18.25
N ASP A 8 3.41 1.59 18.50
CA ASP A 8 2.99 2.88 17.96
C ASP A 8 3.35 2.95 16.47
N VAL A 9 2.34 2.90 15.58
CA VAL A 9 2.53 2.89 14.12
C VAL A 9 3.18 4.16 13.60
N VAL A 10 2.99 5.28 14.29
CA VAL A 10 3.58 6.58 13.91
C VAL A 10 5.06 6.59 14.23
N LYS A 11 5.45 5.96 15.34
CA LYS A 11 6.85 5.74 15.68
C LYS A 11 7.50 4.78 14.68
N GLU A 12 6.87 3.66 14.35
CA GLU A 12 7.38 2.71 13.36
C GLU A 12 7.57 3.38 11.99
N ALA A 13 6.57 4.11 11.50
CA ALA A 13 6.67 4.81 10.23
C ALA A 13 7.79 5.86 10.22
N ALA A 14 8.01 6.56 11.34
CA ALA A 14 9.10 7.52 11.47
C ALA A 14 10.48 6.85 11.55
N GLU A 15 10.57 5.64 12.11
CA GLU A 15 11.79 4.83 12.12
C GLU A 15 12.08 4.29 10.72
N PHE A 16 11.09 3.69 10.06
CA PHE A 16 11.18 3.21 8.69
C PHE A 16 11.64 4.31 7.72
N LEU A 17 11.01 5.49 7.74
CA LEU A 17 11.42 6.65 6.94
C LEU A 17 12.90 7.01 7.16
N ARG A 18 13.38 6.97 8.40
CA ARG A 18 14.76 7.34 8.72
C ARG A 18 15.75 6.30 8.21
N ASP A 19 15.38 5.02 8.32
CA ASP A 19 16.23 3.93 7.89
C ASP A 19 16.35 3.93 6.36
N GLU A 20 15.23 4.01 5.63
CA GLU A 20 15.21 4.10 4.16
C GLU A 20 16.04 5.28 3.64
N LEU A 21 15.93 6.44 4.27
CA LEU A 21 16.74 7.60 3.88
C LEU A 21 18.22 7.43 4.26
N ALA A 22 18.53 6.74 5.36
CA ALA A 22 19.90 6.43 5.73
C ALA A 22 20.59 5.50 4.73
N HIS A 23 19.86 4.55 4.13
CA HIS A 23 20.36 3.72 3.02
C HIS A 23 20.78 4.56 1.80
N LEU A 24 20.15 5.71 1.59
CA LEU A 24 20.48 6.69 0.56
C LEU A 24 21.53 7.73 1.01
N GLY A 25 22.11 7.56 2.20
CA GLY A 25 23.10 8.49 2.77
C GLY A 25 22.49 9.76 3.39
N VAL A 26 21.16 9.84 3.52
CA VAL A 26 20.44 11.00 4.04
C VAL A 26 20.06 10.78 5.51
N LYS A 27 20.66 11.56 6.42
CA LYS A 27 20.38 11.45 7.86
C LYS A 27 19.27 12.40 8.30
N VAL A 28 18.15 11.85 8.74
CA VAL A 28 17.02 12.61 9.26
C VAL A 28 16.88 12.45 10.78
N GLY A 29 16.73 13.57 11.48
CA GLY A 29 16.51 13.59 12.93
C GLY A 29 15.12 13.04 13.28
N SER A 30 15.02 12.33 14.41
CA SER A 30 13.78 11.70 14.88
C SER A 30 12.59 12.67 14.97
N SER A 31 12.81 13.90 15.43
CA SER A 31 11.76 14.92 15.52
C SER A 31 11.21 15.35 14.15
N HIS A 32 12.07 15.39 13.12
CA HIS A 32 11.67 15.77 11.77
C HIS A 32 10.89 14.64 11.09
N ALA A 33 11.33 13.40 11.26
CA ALA A 33 10.61 12.23 10.74
C ALA A 33 9.19 12.14 11.31
N HIS A 34 9.05 12.22 12.64
CA HIS A 34 7.73 12.23 13.28
C HIS A 34 6.86 13.41 12.84
N ALA A 35 7.44 14.59 12.63
CA ALA A 35 6.69 15.74 12.13
C ALA A 35 6.16 15.48 10.72
N ALA A 36 6.99 14.91 9.84
CA ALA A 36 6.58 14.54 8.49
C ALA A 36 5.45 13.49 8.50
N VAL A 37 5.57 12.42 9.30
CA VAL A 37 4.49 11.43 9.45
C VAL A 37 3.19 12.09 9.94
N ALA A 38 3.26 12.94 10.97
CA ALA A 38 2.08 13.67 11.46
C ALA A 38 1.47 14.59 10.38
N HIS A 39 2.30 15.25 9.57
CA HIS A 39 1.82 16.05 8.45
C HIS A 39 1.15 15.20 7.37
N TYR A 40 1.69 14.02 7.07
CA TYR A 40 1.07 13.09 6.12
C TYR A 40 -0.29 12.58 6.60
N LEU A 41 -0.44 12.40 7.92
CA LEU A 41 -1.71 12.13 8.60
C LEU A 41 -2.62 13.35 8.72
N GLY A 42 -2.28 14.49 8.12
CA GLY A 42 -3.15 15.68 8.15
C GLY A 42 -3.05 16.52 9.43
N TYR A 43 -2.05 16.30 10.30
CA TYR A 43 -1.84 17.08 11.53
C TYR A 43 -0.76 18.15 11.40
N ASN A 44 -0.89 19.23 12.17
CA ASN A 44 0.08 20.34 12.16
C ASN A 44 1.38 20.04 12.91
N SER A 45 1.41 18.99 13.73
CA SER A 45 2.57 18.53 14.51
C SER A 45 2.28 17.16 15.15
N LYS A 46 3.32 16.45 15.60
CA LYS A 46 3.15 15.24 16.43
C LYS A 46 2.31 15.50 17.68
N LYS A 47 2.46 16.68 18.31
CA LYS A 47 1.64 17.03 19.48
C LYS A 47 0.16 17.12 19.14
N ALA A 48 -0.20 17.77 18.04
CA ALA A 48 -1.59 17.90 17.60
C ALA A 48 -2.23 16.54 17.29
N LEU A 49 -1.44 15.60 16.76
CA LEU A 49 -1.83 14.21 16.56
C LEU A 49 -2.11 13.50 17.89
N LEU A 50 -1.20 13.60 18.86
CA LEU A 50 -1.35 12.95 20.17
C LEU A 50 -2.44 13.58 21.05
N ASP A 51 -2.74 14.85 20.84
CA ASP A 51 -3.83 15.56 21.53
C ASP A 51 -5.22 15.22 20.93
N ASP A 52 -5.29 14.46 19.82
CA ASP A 52 -6.54 14.04 19.18
C ASP A 52 -7.12 12.79 19.87
N PRO A 53 -8.28 12.89 20.53
CA PRO A 53 -8.89 11.76 21.24
C PRO A 53 -9.46 10.68 20.32
N THR A 54 -9.58 10.92 19.01
CA THR A 54 -10.05 9.91 18.05
C THR A 54 -8.91 9.21 17.32
N PHE A 55 -7.67 9.58 17.59
CA PHE A 55 -6.50 8.95 16.99
C PHE A 55 -5.94 7.86 17.91
N TYR A 56 -5.82 6.64 17.37
CA TYR A 56 -5.30 5.48 18.09
C TYR A 56 -3.96 5.05 17.45
N PRO A 57 -2.81 5.41 18.04
CA PRO A 57 -1.50 5.11 17.46
C PRO A 57 -1.17 3.61 17.42
N GLU A 58 -1.91 2.78 18.15
CA GLU A 58 -1.73 1.33 18.15
C GLU A 58 -2.50 0.62 17.02
N ASP A 59 -3.30 1.34 16.23
CA ASP A 59 -4.08 0.77 15.14
C ASP A 59 -3.22 0.51 13.91
N GLN A 60 -2.95 -0.77 13.64
CA GLN A 60 -2.14 -1.23 12.51
C GLN A 60 -2.81 -1.01 11.16
N GLU A 61 -4.14 -0.92 11.13
CA GLU A 61 -4.91 -0.75 9.89
C GLU A 61 -5.24 0.73 9.62
N LEU A 62 -4.55 1.66 10.30
CA LEU A 62 -4.76 3.11 10.17
C LEU A 62 -4.85 3.59 8.71
N VAL A 63 -4.05 3.01 7.83
CA VAL A 63 -3.99 3.38 6.40
C VAL A 63 -5.26 3.06 5.61
N THR A 64 -6.13 2.18 6.12
CA THR A 64 -7.36 1.73 5.44
C THR A 64 -8.51 2.74 5.56
N TYR A 65 -8.51 3.56 6.61
CA TYR A 65 -9.63 4.47 6.91
C TYR A 65 -9.22 5.92 7.14
N HIS A 66 -7.97 6.19 7.52
CA HIS A 66 -7.53 7.55 7.78
C HIS A 66 -7.33 8.30 6.45
N GLU A 67 -7.78 9.55 6.36
CA GLU A 67 -7.45 10.39 5.21
C GLU A 67 -5.95 10.70 5.24
N LEU A 68 -5.19 10.02 4.39
CA LEU A 68 -3.76 10.23 4.19
C LEU A 68 -3.54 11.21 3.04
N GLY A 69 -2.48 12.01 3.11
CA GLY A 69 -2.20 12.85 1.96
C GLY A 69 -0.97 13.74 2.06
N THR A 70 -0.52 14.15 0.89
CA THR A 70 0.62 15.05 0.73
C THR A 70 0.28 16.51 0.97
N LYS A 71 -1.01 16.89 1.02
CA LYS A 71 -1.44 18.29 1.15
C LYS A 71 -0.78 18.99 2.35
N LYS A 72 -0.90 18.39 3.54
CA LYS A 72 -0.29 18.95 4.75
C LYS A 72 1.23 18.82 4.78
N LEU A 73 1.82 17.82 4.12
CA LEU A 73 3.26 17.78 3.90
C LEU A 73 3.72 19.01 3.10
N VAL A 74 3.08 19.30 1.97
CA VAL A 74 3.38 20.48 1.14
C VAL A 74 3.27 21.77 1.96
N ASP A 75 2.21 21.92 2.75
CA ASP A 75 1.97 23.13 3.54
C ASP A 75 2.97 23.32 4.69
N ARG A 76 3.43 22.22 5.31
CA ARG A 76 4.15 22.27 6.60
C ARG A 76 5.64 22.00 6.49
N LEU A 77 6.10 21.18 5.54
CA LEU A 77 7.53 20.91 5.33
C LEU A 77 8.37 22.20 5.22
N PRO A 78 7.98 23.24 4.44
CA PRO A 78 8.77 24.46 4.32
C PRO A 78 8.98 25.21 5.64
N SER A 79 8.02 25.08 6.57
CA SER A 79 8.04 25.73 7.89
C SER A 79 8.88 24.99 8.93
N MET A 80 9.31 23.77 8.65
CA MET A 80 10.20 23.02 9.53
C MET A 80 11.58 23.68 9.58
N LYS A 81 12.27 23.49 10.72
CA LYS A 81 13.69 23.82 10.82
C LYS A 81 14.46 23.11 9.71
N GLU A 82 15.56 23.72 9.27
CA GLU A 82 16.34 23.21 8.14
C GLU A 82 16.72 21.74 8.33
N ASN A 83 16.35 20.91 7.36
CA ASN A 83 16.54 19.46 7.41
C ASN A 83 16.41 18.86 5.99
N PRO A 84 16.93 17.64 5.75
CA PRO A 84 16.94 17.05 4.41
C PRO A 84 15.56 16.83 3.78
N LEU A 85 14.50 16.60 4.57
CA LEU A 85 13.16 16.33 4.04
C LEU A 85 12.58 17.52 3.26
N LYS A 86 13.05 18.75 3.53
CA LYS A 86 12.58 19.96 2.84
C LYS A 86 12.95 20.00 1.36
N HIS A 87 13.95 19.23 0.97
CA HIS A 87 14.50 19.20 -0.39
C HIS A 87 14.10 17.94 -1.15
N MET A 88 13.29 17.08 -0.53
CA MET A 88 12.77 15.88 -1.16
C MET A 88 11.51 16.18 -1.97
N ASP A 89 11.29 15.39 -3.02
CA ASP A 89 9.98 15.35 -3.65
C ASP A 89 8.92 14.87 -2.65
N VAL A 90 7.80 15.59 -2.59
CA VAL A 90 6.75 15.30 -1.61
C VAL A 90 5.99 14.03 -1.94
N GLY A 91 5.87 13.68 -3.23
CA GLY A 91 5.30 12.40 -3.66
C GLY A 91 6.14 11.24 -3.16
N GLN A 92 7.45 11.27 -3.43
CA GLN A 92 8.40 10.26 -2.95
C GLN A 92 8.40 10.14 -1.42
N LEU A 93 8.44 11.28 -0.70
CA LEU A 93 8.36 11.28 0.76
C LEU A 93 7.02 10.68 1.25
N GLY A 94 5.92 11.01 0.58
CA GLY A 94 4.61 10.45 0.85
C GLY A 94 4.59 8.92 0.70
N SER A 95 5.16 8.38 -0.38
CA SER A 95 5.25 6.93 -0.61
C SER A 95 6.06 6.21 0.48
N ILE A 96 7.19 6.78 0.91
CA ILE A 96 8.00 6.18 1.99
C ILE A 96 7.23 6.19 3.32
N ILE A 97 6.54 7.30 3.63
CA ILE A 97 5.74 7.40 4.85
C ILE A 97 4.57 6.43 4.80
N TRP A 98 3.88 6.32 3.66
CA TRP A 98 2.78 5.37 3.46
C TRP A 98 3.25 3.92 3.68
N ALA A 99 4.37 3.53 3.09
CA ALA A 99 4.97 2.21 3.30
C ALA A 99 5.35 1.96 4.78
N GLY A 100 5.79 3.01 5.48
CA GLY A 100 6.05 2.94 6.92
C GLY A 100 4.79 2.81 7.78
N LEU A 101 3.66 3.35 7.33
CA LEU A 101 2.37 3.28 8.02
C LEU A 101 1.61 1.98 7.73
N ALA A 102 1.79 1.41 6.54
CA ALA A 102 1.15 0.15 6.17
C ALA A 102 1.63 -1.01 7.07
N PRO A 103 0.78 -2.02 7.32
CA PRO A 103 1.20 -3.27 7.95
C PRO A 103 2.42 -3.91 7.28
N ALA A 104 3.14 -4.72 8.04
CA ALA A 104 4.27 -5.47 7.50
C ALA A 104 3.80 -6.51 6.47
N CYS A 105 4.67 -6.84 5.53
CA CYS A 105 4.42 -7.88 4.53
C CYS A 105 4.18 -9.23 5.21
N GLU A 106 3.03 -9.86 4.98
CA GLU A 106 2.63 -11.14 5.59
C GLU A 106 3.55 -12.32 5.20
N CYS A 107 4.32 -12.17 4.12
CA CYS A 107 5.28 -13.18 3.68
C CYS A 107 6.62 -13.12 4.43
N CYS A 108 7.04 -11.95 4.91
CA CYS A 108 8.39 -11.78 5.46
C CYS A 108 8.46 -10.98 6.78
N ASP A 109 7.32 -10.55 7.30
CA ASP A 109 7.16 -9.76 8.53
C ASP A 109 7.99 -8.46 8.55
N GLN A 110 8.25 -7.89 7.37
CA GLN A 110 9.01 -6.63 7.23
C GLN A 110 8.18 -5.57 6.52
N LYS A 111 8.33 -4.32 6.95
CA LYS A 111 7.88 -3.15 6.18
C LYS A 111 8.77 -3.01 4.94
N LYS A 112 8.16 -2.62 3.82
CA LYS A 112 8.81 -2.55 2.50
C LYS A 112 8.27 -1.38 1.70
N LEU A 113 9.12 -0.77 0.88
CA LEU A 113 8.71 0.35 0.01
C LEU A 113 7.69 -0.06 -1.07
N ASP A 114 7.74 -1.33 -1.48
CA ASP A 114 6.85 -1.95 -2.47
C ASP A 114 5.72 -2.75 -1.79
N ILE A 115 5.35 -2.40 -0.56
CA ILE A 115 4.19 -2.98 0.12
C ILE A 115 2.90 -2.61 -0.63
N THR A 116 1.98 -3.55 -0.78
CA THR A 116 0.64 -3.33 -1.33
C THR A 116 -0.40 -4.12 -0.52
N TYR A 117 -1.66 -3.78 -0.69
CA TYR A 117 -2.77 -4.52 -0.08
C TYR A 117 -3.26 -5.63 -1.01
N LEU A 118 -3.80 -6.70 -0.41
CA LEU A 118 -4.44 -7.78 -1.13
C LEU A 118 -5.93 -7.49 -1.34
N GLY A 119 -6.42 -7.77 -2.54
CA GLY A 119 -7.79 -7.49 -2.97
C GLY A 119 -7.90 -6.20 -3.81
N ASP A 120 -9.14 -5.75 -3.98
CA ASP A 120 -9.55 -4.59 -4.78
C ASP A 120 -9.98 -3.37 -3.93
N ASP A 121 -10.28 -3.57 -2.64
CA ASP A 121 -10.69 -2.50 -1.73
C ASP A 121 -9.68 -2.28 -0.59
N ILE A 122 -8.92 -1.19 -0.68
CA ILE A 122 -7.99 -0.75 0.38
C ILE A 122 -8.67 -0.48 1.73
N ARG A 123 -9.98 -0.26 1.77
CA ARG A 123 -10.72 -0.05 3.02
C ARG A 123 -11.01 -1.36 3.75
N ASN A 124 -10.91 -2.48 3.06
CA ASN A 124 -11.09 -3.81 3.61
C ASN A 124 -10.09 -4.79 2.98
N PRO A 125 -8.78 -4.55 3.16
CA PRO A 125 -7.76 -5.36 2.53
C PRO A 125 -7.79 -6.77 3.12
N GLN A 126 -7.56 -7.77 2.28
CA GLN A 126 -7.49 -9.17 2.71
C GLN A 126 -6.14 -9.53 3.34
N GLY A 127 -5.17 -8.61 3.31
CA GLY A 127 -3.81 -8.76 3.80
C GLY A 127 -2.90 -7.73 3.15
N TRP A 128 -1.61 -7.81 3.48
CA TRP A 128 -0.59 -6.89 3.00
C TRP A 128 0.65 -7.66 2.61
N VAL A 129 1.16 -7.44 1.40
CA VAL A 129 2.34 -8.15 0.89
C VAL A 129 3.17 -7.21 0.04
N SER A 130 4.50 -7.37 0.08
CA SER A 130 5.38 -6.65 -0.82
C SER A 130 5.40 -7.29 -2.20
N GLU A 131 5.38 -6.47 -3.24
CA GLU A 131 5.46 -6.92 -4.64
C GLU A 131 6.64 -7.89 -4.86
N SER A 132 7.82 -7.56 -4.33
CA SER A 132 9.00 -8.42 -4.41
C SER A 132 8.87 -9.78 -3.71
N CYS A 133 7.98 -9.93 -2.73
CA CYS A 133 7.65 -11.22 -2.13
C CYS A 133 6.61 -11.96 -2.97
N ALA A 134 5.59 -11.26 -3.44
CA ALA A 134 4.54 -11.81 -4.29
C ALA A 134 5.09 -12.38 -5.60
N GLU A 135 5.99 -11.67 -6.27
CA GLU A 135 6.64 -12.13 -7.52
C GLU A 135 7.43 -13.44 -7.38
N ARG A 136 7.84 -13.79 -6.15
CA ARG A 136 8.67 -14.97 -5.86
C ARG A 136 7.89 -16.13 -5.24
N ASN A 137 6.62 -15.93 -4.95
CA ASN A 137 5.79 -16.91 -4.28
C ASN A 137 4.52 -17.19 -5.10
N GLU A 138 4.33 -18.45 -5.46
CA GLU A 138 3.15 -18.95 -6.20
C GLU A 138 1.83 -18.83 -5.43
N ASP A 139 1.89 -18.52 -4.12
CA ASP A 139 0.72 -18.25 -3.29
C ASP A 139 0.01 -16.93 -3.64
N TYR A 140 0.57 -16.13 -4.56
CA TYR A 140 0.01 -14.85 -5.00
C TYR A 140 -0.17 -14.81 -6.51
N GLY A 141 -1.17 -14.04 -6.96
CA GLY A 141 -1.46 -13.86 -8.37
C GLY A 141 -2.27 -12.60 -8.64
N ARG A 142 -2.50 -12.30 -9.91
CA ARG A 142 -3.29 -11.15 -10.36
C ARG A 142 -4.49 -11.62 -11.14
N CYS A 143 -5.59 -10.87 -11.04
CA CYS A 143 -6.78 -11.14 -11.85
C CYS A 143 -6.59 -10.61 -13.26
N HIS A 144 -7.00 -11.40 -14.27
CA HIS A 144 -6.93 -11.00 -15.67
C HIS A 144 -7.67 -9.69 -15.98
N PHE A 145 -8.75 -9.40 -15.26
CA PHE A 145 -9.66 -8.28 -15.53
C PHE A 145 -9.45 -7.07 -14.62
N CYS A 146 -8.96 -7.26 -13.38
CA CYS A 146 -8.75 -6.14 -12.47
C CYS A 146 -7.58 -5.23 -12.89
N GLY A 147 -6.59 -5.77 -13.60
CA GLY A 147 -5.36 -5.07 -13.95
C GLY A 147 -4.16 -5.49 -13.10
N ASP A 148 -2.98 -5.01 -13.50
CA ASP A 148 -1.68 -5.38 -12.92
C ASP A 148 -1.40 -4.68 -11.57
N GLU A 149 -2.31 -3.83 -11.09
CA GLU A 149 -2.17 -3.13 -9.81
C GLU A 149 -2.80 -3.90 -8.64
N TYR A 150 -3.73 -4.82 -8.90
CA TYR A 150 -4.41 -5.60 -7.86
C TYR A 150 -3.76 -6.96 -7.69
N LEU A 151 -3.53 -7.33 -6.43
CA LEU A 151 -2.88 -8.57 -6.06
C LEU A 151 -3.81 -9.38 -5.18
N TYR A 152 -3.88 -10.68 -5.44
CA TYR A 152 -4.75 -11.63 -4.75
C TYR A 152 -3.91 -12.80 -4.24
N ARG A 153 -4.42 -13.54 -3.25
CA ARG A 153 -3.87 -14.87 -2.99
C ARG A 153 -4.29 -15.79 -4.13
N ALA A 154 -3.38 -16.65 -4.58
CA ALA A 154 -3.63 -17.54 -5.70
C ALA A 154 -4.82 -18.48 -5.45
N GLN A 155 -5.08 -18.85 -4.19
CA GLN A 155 -6.25 -19.65 -3.81
C GLN A 155 -7.61 -18.94 -4.02
N ASP A 156 -7.61 -17.61 -4.08
CA ASP A 156 -8.81 -16.80 -4.29
C ASP A 156 -9.05 -16.56 -5.80
N LEU A 157 -8.10 -16.95 -6.65
CA LEU A 157 -8.24 -16.95 -8.10
C LEU A 157 -8.76 -18.30 -8.59
N ASN A 158 -9.69 -18.28 -9.54
CA ASN A 158 -10.11 -19.51 -10.20
C ASN A 158 -9.04 -20.01 -11.19
N ARG A 159 -9.29 -21.16 -11.83
CA ARG A 159 -8.36 -21.79 -12.78
C ARG A 159 -8.02 -20.91 -14.01
N ASN A 160 -8.86 -19.93 -14.32
CA ASN A 160 -8.68 -19.00 -15.44
C ASN A 160 -7.93 -17.72 -14.98
N GLY A 161 -7.55 -17.63 -13.70
CA GLY A 161 -6.89 -16.44 -13.14
C GLY A 161 -7.85 -15.29 -12.87
N GLU A 162 -9.09 -15.59 -12.49
CA GLU A 162 -10.12 -14.59 -12.20
C GLU A 162 -10.39 -14.52 -10.70
N CYS A 163 -10.50 -13.30 -10.16
CA CYS A 163 -10.91 -13.08 -8.78
C CYS A 163 -12.41 -13.42 -8.60
N PRO A 164 -12.91 -13.46 -7.34
CA PRO A 164 -14.31 -13.79 -7.08
C PRO A 164 -15.32 -12.88 -7.78
N GLU A 165 -14.98 -11.61 -8.03
CA GLU A 165 -15.85 -10.67 -8.73
C GLU A 165 -15.97 -10.97 -10.23
N HIS A 166 -14.89 -11.44 -10.87
CA HIS A 166 -14.84 -11.73 -12.30
C HIS A 166 -14.93 -13.24 -12.61
N ASN A 167 -15.42 -14.04 -11.66
CA ASN A 167 -15.45 -15.49 -11.80
C ASN A 167 -16.43 -15.94 -12.90
N GLY A 168 -15.89 -16.56 -13.95
CA GLY A 168 -16.61 -17.04 -15.12
C GLY A 168 -16.71 -16.01 -16.24
N GLU A 169 -16.06 -14.84 -16.14
CA GLU A 169 -16.13 -13.82 -17.19
C GLU A 169 -15.39 -14.21 -18.48
N SER A 170 -14.38 -15.09 -18.40
CA SER A 170 -13.75 -15.69 -19.58
C SER A 170 -14.39 -17.00 -20.04
N ASP A 171 -15.34 -17.56 -19.28
CA ASP A 171 -16.05 -18.77 -19.70
C ASP A 171 -17.10 -18.36 -20.75
N MET A 172 -16.81 -18.62 -22.02
CA MET A 172 -17.79 -18.46 -23.11
C MET A 172 -18.82 -19.57 -23.07
N ASP A 173 -20.09 -19.23 -23.26
CA ASP A 173 -21.11 -20.23 -23.55
C ASP A 173 -21.02 -20.74 -25.00
N ASP A 174 -21.79 -21.79 -25.32
CA ASP A 174 -21.75 -22.42 -26.64
C ASP A 174 -22.13 -21.44 -27.77
N GLU A 175 -23.03 -20.47 -27.50
CA GLU A 175 -23.46 -19.46 -28.47
C GLU A 175 -22.36 -18.40 -28.70
N GLU A 176 -21.75 -17.92 -27.62
CA GLU A 176 -20.62 -16.99 -27.67
C GLU A 176 -19.40 -17.62 -28.37
N LEU A 177 -19.15 -18.92 -28.16
CA LEU A 177 -18.09 -19.65 -28.83
C LEU A 177 -18.34 -19.78 -30.33
N GLU A 178 -19.56 -20.14 -30.74
CA GLU A 178 -19.95 -20.22 -32.15
C GLU A 178 -19.80 -18.88 -32.87
N ASP A 179 -20.21 -17.78 -32.23
CA ASP A 179 -20.06 -16.42 -32.75
C ASP A 179 -18.58 -16.02 -32.89
N TRP A 180 -17.75 -16.35 -31.89
CA TRP A 180 -16.31 -16.09 -31.92
C TRP A 180 -15.59 -16.87 -33.03
N GLU A 181 -15.90 -18.16 -33.17
CA GLU A 181 -15.35 -19.02 -34.23
C GLU A 181 -15.75 -18.50 -35.62
N SER A 182 -17.01 -18.08 -35.79
CA SER A 182 -17.50 -17.49 -37.05
C SER A 182 -16.77 -16.19 -37.40
N TYR A 183 -16.51 -15.33 -36.42
CA TYR A 183 -15.75 -14.10 -36.60
C TYR A 183 -14.32 -14.36 -37.06
N ILE A 184 -13.61 -15.28 -36.39
CA ILE A 184 -12.24 -15.69 -36.77
C ILE A 184 -12.21 -16.28 -38.18
N GLU A 185 -13.16 -17.14 -38.52
CA GLU A 185 -13.23 -17.76 -39.85
C GLU A 185 -13.41 -16.71 -40.95
N ASN A 186 -14.21 -15.67 -40.70
CA ASN A 186 -14.43 -14.59 -41.66
C ASN A 186 -13.20 -13.68 -41.85
N ILE A 187 -12.41 -13.43 -40.80
CA ILE A 187 -11.20 -12.59 -40.90
C ILE A 187 -10.06 -13.32 -41.62
N ASN A 188 -9.92 -14.64 -41.42
CA ASN A 188 -8.85 -15.43 -42.03
C ASN A 188 -9.11 -15.84 -43.50
N LYS A 189 -10.25 -15.41 -44.07
CA LYS A 189 -10.64 -15.69 -45.46
C LYS A 189 -10.20 -14.59 -46.46
N ASP A 190 -9.55 -13.53 -46.00
CA ASP A 190 -8.84 -12.52 -46.81
C ASP A 190 -7.33 -12.84 -46.93
#